data_AF-A0A6P5U5L6-F1
#
_entry.id   AF-A0A6P5U5L6-F1
#
_cell.length_a   1.000
_cell.length_b   1.000
_cell.length_c   1.000
_cell.angle_alpha   90.00
_cell.angle_beta   90.00
_cell.angle_gamma   90.00
#
_symmetry.space_group_name_H-M   'P 1'
#
loop_
_entity.id
_entity.type
_entity.pdbx_description
1 polymer ?
#
loop_
_entity_poly.entity_id
_entity_poly.type
_entity_poly.pdbx_seq_one_letter_code
_entity_poly.pdbx_strand_id
1 'polypeptide(L)'
;MDKIGFIKKDIYNLECSVNGKLRNHDVQLVTEYFMAEQKKNEAFYFKIEGDGEDRFSRCFWADATSRRAYRFYGDVVVCDTTFNTNRYDLTFAPILGVYNHGQTIVLACTFFSKETTESFIWMFEEFKKAMPGGEPKTIITDQDAAMTRAISIAFPTTFHRLCIWHITSKFPVKLPHSAYKEYWREFQKAIWDTNNKDEFDAKWNIVVTKAELKTEDASKVVFNVSERKNWQTRVAEVVYVKDSDHASCSCKRFEFVGIICKHIQALFRRDQIEYMPDKYILNRWKKTAKAGLVSDANGNEIKHCADPGLLIKRSTMSRLASDVVEDALMCEEGCELVSETLKSLRVKLKLLKDGPSNNEVGGSSSQTQYMKDPKRERCKGRSKRVTGAKEKAMKRGIRHCQECGDIGHDIRQCPRNLNTP
;
A
#
# COMPACT_ATOMS: atom_id res chain seq x y z
N MET A 1 -36.17 -12.87 43.42
CA MET A 1 -35.49 -12.59 42.14
C MET A 1 -34.56 -11.43 42.40
N ASP A 2 -33.29 -11.76 42.59
CA ASP A 2 -32.29 -10.82 43.07
C ASP A 2 -31.97 -9.75 42.03
N LYS A 3 -31.51 -8.60 42.53
CA LYS A 3 -31.12 -7.45 41.71
C LYS A 3 -30.02 -7.91 40.75
N ILE A 4 -30.37 -8.12 39.47
CA ILE A 4 -29.39 -8.35 38.40
C ILE A 4 -28.55 -7.08 38.31
N GLY A 5 -27.36 -7.14 38.92
CA GLY A 5 -26.48 -5.99 39.03
C GLY A 5 -25.98 -5.53 37.68
N PHE A 6 -25.89 -4.21 37.51
CA PHE A 6 -25.30 -3.57 36.34
C PHE A 6 -23.84 -4.02 36.17
N ILE A 7 -23.56 -4.85 35.16
CA ILE A 7 -22.21 -5.37 34.90
C ILE A 7 -21.50 -4.55 33.81
N LYS A 8 -20.17 -4.63 33.75
CA LYS A 8 -19.36 -3.98 32.69
C LYS A 8 -19.84 -4.31 31.26
N LYS A 9 -20.48 -5.47 31.08
CA LYS A 9 -21.06 -5.89 29.80
C LYS A 9 -22.30 -5.09 29.42
N ASP A 10 -23.06 -4.58 30.38
CA ASP A 10 -24.24 -3.73 30.12
C ASP A 10 -23.82 -2.34 29.68
N ILE A 11 -22.75 -1.78 30.30
CA ILE A 11 -22.08 -0.56 29.80
C ILE A 11 -21.62 -0.76 28.36
N TYR A 12 -20.88 -1.84 28.08
CA TYR A 12 -20.38 -2.13 26.73
C TYR A 12 -21.51 -2.34 25.71
N ASN A 13 -22.61 -3.00 26.10
CA ASN A 13 -23.78 -3.18 25.24
C ASN A 13 -24.51 -1.86 24.98
N LEU A 14 -24.62 -0.99 25.99
CA LEU A 14 -25.19 0.36 25.86
C LEU A 14 -24.33 1.24 24.96
N GLU A 15 -23.01 1.26 25.16
CA GLU A 15 -22.05 1.93 24.28
C GLU A 15 -22.15 1.41 22.84
N CYS A 16 -22.21 0.09 22.63
CA CYS A 16 -22.42 -0.49 21.30
C CYS A 16 -23.76 -0.08 20.67
N SER A 17 -24.82 0.03 21.46
CA SER A 17 -26.15 0.47 21.00
C SER A 17 -26.16 1.95 20.62
N VAL A 18 -25.55 2.81 21.44
CA VAL A 18 -25.40 4.26 21.17
C VAL A 18 -24.49 4.49 19.96
N ASN A 19 -23.32 3.87 19.91
CA ASN A 19 -22.39 3.93 18.77
C ASN A 19 -23.01 3.34 17.49
N GLY A 20 -23.93 2.38 17.61
CA GLY A 20 -24.72 1.86 16.50
C GLY A 20 -25.69 2.90 15.91
N LYS A 21 -26.26 3.77 16.74
CA LYS A 21 -27.17 4.87 16.33
C LYS A 21 -26.43 6.09 15.79
N LEU A 22 -25.24 6.40 16.31
CA LEU A 22 -24.39 7.53 15.86
C LEU A 22 -23.55 7.20 14.61
N ARG A 23 -23.69 5.99 14.07
CA ARG A 23 -22.89 5.49 12.95
C ARG A 23 -23.16 6.29 11.67
N ASN A 24 -22.08 6.77 11.04
CA ASN A 24 -22.08 7.64 9.85
C ASN A 24 -22.35 9.14 10.13
N HIS A 25 -22.34 9.55 11.41
CA HIS A 25 -22.39 10.96 11.84
C HIS A 25 -21.07 11.40 12.50
N ASP A 26 -19.98 10.65 12.33
CA ASP A 26 -18.73 10.90 13.06
C ASP A 26 -18.13 12.28 12.71
N VAL A 27 -18.19 12.69 11.43
CA VAL A 27 -17.76 14.02 10.98
C VAL A 27 -18.65 15.14 11.53
N GLN A 28 -19.96 14.92 11.57
CA GLN A 28 -20.91 15.89 12.10
C GLN A 28 -20.64 16.17 13.58
N LEU A 29 -20.50 15.12 14.39
CA LEU A 29 -20.22 15.22 15.82
C LEU A 29 -18.89 15.93 16.12
N VAL A 30 -17.83 15.64 15.34
CA VAL A 30 -16.53 16.34 15.46
C VAL A 30 -16.68 17.83 15.11
N THR A 31 -17.45 18.15 14.07
CA THR A 31 -17.69 19.54 13.65
C THR A 31 -18.46 20.32 14.72
N GLU A 32 -19.55 19.76 15.24
CA GLU A 32 -20.36 20.35 16.31
C GLU A 32 -19.53 20.53 17.60
N TYR A 33 -18.70 19.53 17.96
CA TYR A 33 -17.80 19.62 19.11
C TYR A 33 -16.77 20.75 18.97
N PHE A 34 -16.08 20.87 17.83
CA PHE A 34 -15.10 21.93 17.61
C PHE A 34 -15.73 23.32 17.53
N MET A 35 -16.93 23.46 16.96
CA MET A 35 -17.71 24.71 17.05
C MET A 35 -18.04 25.07 18.50
N ALA A 36 -18.40 24.08 19.33
CA ALA A 36 -18.68 24.31 20.75
C ALA A 36 -17.43 24.69 21.55
N GLU A 37 -16.28 24.05 21.30
CA GLU A 37 -15.00 24.42 21.94
C GLU A 37 -14.52 25.81 21.53
N GLN A 38 -14.63 26.18 20.24
CA GLN A 38 -14.31 27.53 19.78
C GLN A 38 -15.25 28.59 20.38
N LYS A 39 -16.54 28.28 20.58
CA LYS A 39 -17.49 29.17 21.25
C LYS A 39 -17.19 29.34 22.75
N LYS A 40 -16.64 28.32 23.42
CA LYS A 40 -16.17 28.41 24.82
C LYS A 40 -14.87 29.21 24.94
N ASN A 41 -14.02 29.14 23.92
CA ASN A 41 -12.70 29.74 23.93
C ASN A 41 -12.26 30.09 22.51
N GLU A 42 -12.29 31.39 22.17
CA GLU A 42 -11.92 31.92 20.85
C GLU A 42 -10.47 31.61 20.45
N ALA A 43 -9.61 31.29 21.43
CA ALA A 43 -8.25 30.83 21.16
C ALA A 43 -8.18 29.33 20.76
N PHE A 44 -9.28 28.57 20.75
CA PHE A 44 -9.33 27.27 20.07
C PHE A 44 -9.44 27.48 18.54
N TYR A 45 -8.51 26.92 17.78
CA TYR A 45 -8.49 27.01 16.32
C TYR A 45 -8.80 25.66 15.70
N PHE A 46 -9.66 25.64 14.68
CA PHE A 46 -9.84 24.46 13.84
C PHE A 46 -10.25 24.86 12.41
N LYS A 47 -10.00 23.94 11.47
CA LYS A 47 -10.42 24.02 10.08
C LYS A 47 -10.84 22.63 9.62
N ILE A 48 -11.97 22.51 8.94
CA ILE A 48 -12.45 21.27 8.31
C ILE A 48 -12.72 21.55 6.84
N GLU A 49 -12.34 20.63 5.96
CA GLU A 49 -12.58 20.72 4.52
C GLU A 49 -13.08 19.39 3.93
N GLY A 50 -14.03 19.50 3.01
CA GLY A 50 -14.54 18.41 2.19
C GLY A 50 -13.69 18.17 0.94
N ASP A 51 -13.91 17.03 0.28
CA ASP A 51 -13.59 16.83 -1.13
C ASP A 51 -14.66 17.47 -2.04
N GLY A 52 -14.44 17.46 -3.35
CA GLY A 52 -15.39 18.01 -4.33
C GLY A 52 -16.70 17.23 -4.48
N GLU A 53 -16.99 16.25 -3.61
CA GLU A 53 -18.26 15.52 -3.52
C GLU A 53 -18.93 15.70 -2.14
N ASP A 54 -18.54 16.73 -1.38
CA ASP A 54 -18.94 16.93 0.02
C ASP A 54 -18.70 15.67 0.86
N ARG A 55 -17.44 15.24 0.98
CA ARG A 55 -17.03 14.23 1.96
C ARG A 55 -15.83 14.71 2.73
N PHE A 56 -15.76 14.42 4.02
CA PHE A 56 -14.62 14.83 4.85
C PHE A 56 -13.29 14.41 4.22
N SER A 57 -12.45 15.39 3.94
CA SER A 57 -11.14 15.20 3.32
C SER A 57 -10.01 15.53 4.29
N ARG A 58 -10.13 16.65 5.02
CA ARG A 58 -9.09 17.17 5.92
C ARG A 58 -9.67 17.86 7.14
N CYS A 59 -8.96 17.81 8.26
CA CYS A 59 -9.26 18.56 9.47
C CYS A 59 -7.96 18.92 10.21
N PHE A 60 -7.83 20.17 10.63
CA PHE A 60 -6.75 20.67 11.47
C PHE A 60 -7.36 21.24 12.75
N TRP A 61 -6.72 21.04 13.90
CA TRP A 61 -7.08 21.73 15.14
C TRP A 61 -5.90 21.96 16.09
N ALA A 62 -5.99 23.02 16.88
CA ALA A 62 -5.07 23.35 17.96
C ALA A 62 -5.82 24.09 19.08
N ASP A 63 -5.75 23.58 20.30
CA ASP A 63 -6.39 24.22 21.44
C ASP A 63 -5.59 25.44 21.97
N ALA A 64 -6.25 26.23 22.81
CA ALA A 64 -5.66 27.46 23.36
C ALA A 64 -4.43 27.24 24.24
N THR A 65 -4.30 26.09 24.91
CA THR A 65 -3.11 25.74 25.71
C THR A 65 -1.95 25.35 24.80
N SER A 66 -2.20 24.54 23.78
CA SER A 66 -1.20 24.17 22.77
C SER A 66 -0.68 25.39 21.98
N ARG A 67 -1.56 26.30 21.56
CA ARG A 67 -1.16 27.57 20.92
C ARG A 67 -0.37 28.49 21.85
N ARG A 68 -0.71 28.55 23.15
CA ARG A 68 0.09 29.28 24.15
C ARG A 68 1.45 28.63 24.39
N ALA A 69 1.52 27.30 24.42
CA ALA A 69 2.77 26.55 24.56
C ALA A 69 3.70 26.80 23.37
N TYR A 70 3.16 26.87 22.14
CA TYR A 70 3.94 27.21 20.95
C TYR A 70 4.70 28.53 21.08
N ARG A 71 4.10 29.57 21.70
CA ARG A 71 4.77 30.86 21.91
C ARG A 71 6.08 30.77 22.69
N PHE A 72 6.24 29.75 23.54
CA PHE A 72 7.44 29.54 24.37
C PHE A 72 8.33 28.39 23.87
N TYR A 73 7.73 27.38 23.23
CA TYR A 73 8.37 26.09 22.91
C TYR A 73 8.25 25.67 21.44
N GLY A 74 7.78 26.57 20.56
CA GLY A 74 7.53 26.32 19.13
C GLY A 74 8.75 26.45 18.21
N ASP A 75 9.92 26.81 18.75
CA ASP A 75 11.16 26.97 17.97
C ASP A 75 11.56 25.69 17.22
N VAL A 76 11.37 24.53 17.85
CA VAL A 76 11.63 23.21 17.27
C VAL A 76 10.38 22.34 17.41
N VAL A 77 9.83 21.89 16.28
CA VAL A 77 8.68 20.99 16.26
C VAL A 77 9.01 19.67 15.55
N VAL A 78 8.32 18.61 15.95
CA VAL A 78 8.39 17.28 15.33
C VAL A 78 7.03 16.97 14.71
N CYS A 79 7.00 16.58 13.45
CA CYS A 79 5.80 16.10 12.77
C CYS A 79 6.05 14.68 12.28
N ASP A 80 5.16 13.75 12.66
CA ASP A 80 5.24 12.35 12.26
C ASP A 80 3.84 11.89 11.85
N THR A 81 3.71 11.20 10.72
CA THR A 81 2.41 10.74 10.23
C THR A 81 2.15 9.28 10.63
N THR A 82 0.94 9.04 11.12
CA THR A 82 0.51 7.72 11.57
C THR A 82 -0.74 7.27 10.81
N PHE A 83 -0.72 6.02 10.37
CA PHE A 83 -1.78 5.39 9.58
C PHE A 83 -2.57 4.36 10.38
N ASN A 84 -3.78 4.04 9.90
CA ASN A 84 -4.68 3.03 10.50
C ASN A 84 -5.10 3.34 11.95
N THR A 85 -5.03 4.59 12.38
CA THR A 85 -5.39 5.05 13.74
C THR A 85 -6.90 5.13 13.98
N ASN A 86 -7.72 5.06 12.91
CA ASN A 86 -9.14 5.31 12.93
C ASN A 86 -9.90 4.42 11.93
N ARG A 87 -11.21 4.27 12.12
CA ARG A 87 -12.10 3.41 11.30
C ARG A 87 -12.21 3.79 9.82
N TYR A 88 -11.83 5.02 9.48
CA TYR A 88 -11.86 5.59 8.14
C TYR A 88 -10.54 5.43 7.38
N ASP A 89 -9.53 4.85 8.03
CA ASP A 89 -8.17 4.68 7.51
C ASP A 89 -7.49 6.04 7.15
N LEU A 90 -7.95 7.16 7.75
CA LEU A 90 -7.36 8.50 7.61
C LEU A 90 -5.92 8.54 8.17
N THR A 91 -5.10 9.42 7.63
CA THR A 91 -3.78 9.74 8.19
C THR A 91 -3.94 10.69 9.37
N PHE A 92 -3.26 10.42 10.49
CA PHE A 92 -3.19 11.30 11.65
C PHE A 92 -1.78 11.87 11.77
N ALA A 93 -1.68 13.20 11.77
CA ALA A 93 -0.44 13.95 11.83
C ALA A 93 -0.45 14.90 13.05
N PRO A 94 0.02 14.43 14.23
CA PRO A 94 0.34 15.31 15.34
C PRO A 94 1.59 16.15 15.02
N ILE A 95 1.54 17.42 15.42
CA ILE A 95 2.71 18.30 15.48
C ILE A 95 3.05 18.47 16.96
N LEU A 96 4.26 18.06 17.32
CA LEU A 96 4.73 17.93 18.69
C LEU A 96 5.85 18.93 18.97
N GLY A 97 5.92 19.43 20.21
CA GLY A 97 7.04 20.20 20.74
C GLY A 97 7.60 19.56 22.01
N VAL A 98 8.64 20.17 22.57
CA VAL A 98 9.24 19.77 23.85
C VAL A 98 9.44 21.02 24.68
N TYR A 99 9.03 21.00 25.96
CA TYR A 99 9.24 22.13 26.87
C TYR A 99 10.49 21.96 27.74
N ASN A 100 10.82 22.97 28.54
CA ASN A 100 12.07 23.08 29.30
C ASN A 100 12.40 21.91 30.26
N HIS A 101 11.43 21.05 30.62
CA HIS A 101 11.67 19.83 31.41
C HIS A 101 11.80 18.56 30.55
N GLY A 102 11.93 18.69 29.22
CA GLY A 102 12.18 17.58 28.31
C GLY A 102 10.98 16.69 27.96
N GLN A 103 9.77 17.02 28.42
CA GLN A 103 8.56 16.24 28.07
C GLN A 103 7.86 16.81 26.82
N THR A 104 7.16 15.92 26.12
CA THR A 104 6.42 16.21 24.88
C THR A 104 5.16 17.04 25.12
N ILE A 105 4.89 18.01 24.25
CA ILE A 105 3.60 18.73 24.15
C ILE A 105 3.01 18.48 22.75
N VAL A 106 1.70 18.22 22.67
CA VAL A 106 0.97 18.27 21.40
C VAL A 106 0.65 19.74 21.09
N LEU A 107 1.18 20.27 19.98
CA LEU A 107 1.00 21.67 19.57
C LEU A 107 -0.19 21.82 18.61
N ALA A 108 -0.36 20.87 17.71
CA ALA A 108 -1.52 20.77 16.83
C ALA A 108 -1.73 19.33 16.39
N CYS A 109 -2.91 19.07 15.85
CA CYS A 109 -3.28 17.78 15.29
C CYS A 109 -3.98 17.95 13.95
N THR A 110 -3.74 17.00 13.05
CA THR A 110 -4.34 17.01 11.71
C THR A 110 -4.81 15.62 11.31
N PHE A 111 -5.98 15.55 10.69
CA PHE A 111 -6.42 14.40 9.91
C PHE A 111 -6.45 14.77 8.43
N PHE A 112 -6.04 13.85 7.55
CA PHE A 112 -6.29 13.96 6.11
C PHE A 112 -6.38 12.60 5.43
N SER A 113 -7.19 12.57 4.37
CA SER A 113 -7.50 11.35 3.61
C SER A 113 -6.29 10.75 2.88
N LYS A 114 -5.32 11.57 2.45
CA LYS A 114 -4.18 11.16 1.62
C LYS A 114 -2.90 11.94 1.96
N GLU A 115 -1.80 11.23 2.18
CA GLU A 115 -0.45 11.81 2.19
C GLU A 115 -0.05 12.23 0.77
N THR A 116 -0.33 13.49 0.43
CA THR A 116 0.10 14.14 -0.80
C THR A 116 0.75 15.48 -0.46
N THR A 117 1.51 16.05 -1.38
CA THR A 117 2.19 17.34 -1.16
C THR A 117 1.17 18.44 -0.87
N GLU A 118 0.00 18.39 -1.51
CA GLU A 118 -1.09 19.36 -1.34
C GLU A 118 -1.77 19.21 0.03
N SER A 119 -1.87 18.00 0.58
CA SER A 119 -2.37 17.79 1.95
C SER A 119 -1.40 18.30 3.00
N PHE A 120 -0.09 18.10 2.78
CA PHE A 120 0.93 18.62 3.69
C PHE A 120 1.09 20.14 3.61
N ILE A 121 1.03 20.75 2.41
CA ILE A 121 1.02 22.22 2.26
C ILE A 121 -0.15 22.79 3.06
N TRP A 122 -1.35 22.24 2.87
CA TRP A 122 -2.55 22.66 3.60
C TRP A 122 -2.36 22.55 5.12
N MET A 123 -1.83 21.43 5.62
CA MET A 123 -1.55 21.24 7.05
C MET A 123 -0.59 22.30 7.60
N PHE A 124 0.51 22.56 6.89
CA PHE A 124 1.52 23.53 7.34
C PHE A 124 1.04 24.97 7.25
N GLU A 125 0.24 25.31 6.24
CA GLU A 125 -0.43 26.62 6.13
C GLU A 125 -1.47 26.85 7.25
N GLU A 126 -2.31 25.87 7.57
CA GLU A 126 -3.25 25.98 8.70
C GLU A 126 -2.52 26.05 10.05
N PHE A 127 -1.40 25.32 10.20
CA PHE A 127 -0.52 25.46 11.37
C PHE A 127 0.06 26.88 11.49
N LYS A 128 0.57 27.44 10.38
CA LYS A 128 1.11 28.80 10.31
C LYS A 128 0.09 29.87 10.72
N LYS A 129 -1.17 29.70 10.29
CA LYS A 129 -2.29 30.60 10.64
C LYS A 129 -2.73 30.45 12.09
N ALA A 130 -2.72 29.22 12.61
CA ALA A 130 -3.12 28.94 13.98
C ALA A 130 -2.07 29.44 14.99
N MET A 131 -0.78 29.30 14.70
CA MET A 131 0.27 29.46 15.70
C MET A 131 0.75 30.91 15.89
N PRO A 132 0.87 31.40 17.15
CA PRO A 132 1.40 32.73 17.40
C PRO A 132 2.89 32.77 17.03
N GLY A 133 3.24 33.62 16.07
CA GLY A 133 4.60 33.71 15.51
C GLY A 133 4.80 32.99 14.16
N GLY A 134 3.80 32.23 13.68
CA GLY A 134 3.84 31.63 12.35
C GLY A 134 4.63 30.32 12.28
N GLU A 135 5.62 30.26 11.39
CA GLU A 135 6.41 29.04 11.11
C GLU A 135 7.49 28.77 12.18
N PRO A 136 7.83 27.50 12.46
CA PRO A 136 8.86 27.15 13.45
C PRO A 136 10.27 27.45 12.90
N LYS A 137 11.28 27.59 13.76
CA LYS A 137 12.67 27.74 13.30
C LYS A 137 13.24 26.43 12.75
N THR A 138 12.80 25.30 13.29
CA THR A 138 13.20 23.97 12.82
C THR A 138 12.02 23.00 12.87
N ILE A 139 11.86 22.21 11.81
CA ILE A 139 10.92 21.09 11.77
C ILE A 139 11.66 19.77 11.58
N ILE A 140 11.31 18.78 12.40
CA ILE A 140 11.84 17.42 12.35
C ILE A 140 10.75 16.49 11.82
N THR A 141 11.00 15.80 10.71
CA THR A 141 10.04 14.82 10.14
C THR A 141 10.69 13.47 9.85
N ASP A 142 9.91 12.48 9.46
CA ASP A 142 10.44 11.29 8.79
C ASP A 142 10.98 11.62 7.37
N GLN A 143 11.36 10.59 6.60
CA GLN A 143 11.91 10.77 5.25
C GLN A 143 10.82 10.62 4.19
N ASP A 144 9.91 11.60 4.13
CA ASP A 144 8.90 11.68 3.07
C ASP A 144 9.16 12.84 2.08
N ALA A 145 9.04 12.53 0.78
CA ALA A 145 9.30 13.48 -0.30
C ALA A 145 8.15 14.48 -0.52
N ALA A 146 6.93 14.15 -0.11
CA ALA A 146 5.80 15.06 -0.17
C ALA A 146 5.83 16.05 1.02
N MET A 147 6.19 15.62 2.23
CA MET A 147 6.47 16.51 3.36
C MET A 147 7.63 17.46 3.03
N THR A 148 8.75 16.94 2.53
CA THR A 148 9.93 17.77 2.17
C THR A 148 9.56 18.92 1.22
N ARG A 149 8.79 18.62 0.15
CA ARG A 149 8.31 19.67 -0.77
C ARG A 149 7.34 20.64 -0.10
N ALA A 150 6.40 20.13 0.71
CA ALA A 150 5.42 20.96 1.37
C ALA A 150 6.03 21.94 2.38
N ILE A 151 7.05 21.50 3.14
CA ILE A 151 7.83 22.35 4.03
C ILE A 151 8.53 23.46 3.23
N SER A 152 9.19 23.13 2.12
CA SER A 152 9.87 24.16 1.29
C SER A 152 8.93 25.21 0.68
N ILE A 153 7.61 24.96 0.66
CA ILE A 153 6.59 25.87 0.14
C ILE A 153 5.95 26.69 1.27
N ALA A 154 5.43 26.02 2.31
CA ALA A 154 4.70 26.69 3.39
C ALA A 154 5.62 27.33 4.45
N PHE A 155 6.80 26.76 4.63
CA PHE A 155 7.80 27.10 5.67
C PHE A 155 9.18 27.38 5.03
N PRO A 156 9.31 28.36 4.12
CA PRO A 156 10.52 28.59 3.34
C PRO A 156 11.72 29.04 4.18
N THR A 157 11.52 29.48 5.43
CA THR A 157 12.61 29.91 6.33
C THR A 157 12.94 28.87 7.42
N THR A 158 12.08 27.86 7.61
CA THR A 158 12.29 26.78 8.57
C THR A 158 13.39 25.84 8.13
N PHE A 159 14.33 25.53 9.03
CA PHE A 159 15.31 24.47 8.80
C PHE A 159 14.66 23.08 8.89
N HIS A 160 14.66 22.32 7.79
CA HIS A 160 14.12 20.95 7.75
C HIS A 160 15.19 19.94 8.17
N ARG A 161 14.89 19.12 9.18
CA ARG A 161 15.76 18.04 9.65
C ARG A 161 15.05 16.69 9.60
N LEU A 162 15.77 15.64 9.23
CA LEU A 162 15.26 14.26 9.31
C LEU A 162 15.37 13.71 10.73
N CYS A 163 14.32 13.03 11.18
CA CYS A 163 14.20 12.41 12.49
C CYS A 163 15.24 11.29 12.66
N ILE A 164 16.10 11.44 13.67
CA ILE A 164 17.20 10.50 13.91
C ILE A 164 16.72 9.10 14.29
N TRP A 165 15.56 8.97 14.95
CA TRP A 165 14.94 7.66 15.21
C TRP A 165 14.54 6.96 13.91
N HIS A 166 13.98 7.69 12.95
CA HIS A 166 13.65 7.19 11.61
C HIS A 166 14.89 6.90 10.75
N ILE A 167 16.01 7.59 10.98
CA ILE A 167 17.29 7.26 10.35
C ILE A 167 17.86 5.98 10.95
N THR A 168 18.04 5.93 12.27
CA THR A 168 18.70 4.83 13.00
C THR A 168 17.91 3.52 12.92
N SER A 169 16.58 3.54 12.99
CA SER A 169 15.74 2.36 12.81
C SER A 169 15.87 1.69 11.43
N LYS A 170 16.37 2.41 10.41
CA LYS A 170 16.66 1.83 9.08
C LYS A 170 17.96 1.02 9.06
N PHE A 171 18.92 1.26 9.96
CA PHE A 171 20.22 0.56 9.97
C PHE A 171 20.09 -0.97 10.04
N PRO A 172 19.36 -1.59 11.00
CA PRO A 172 19.20 -3.05 11.06
C PRO A 172 18.40 -3.66 9.89
N VAL A 173 17.77 -2.82 9.05
CA VAL A 173 17.04 -3.24 7.84
C VAL A 173 17.90 -3.10 6.59
N LYS A 174 18.76 -2.07 6.53
CA LYS A 174 19.54 -1.69 5.35
C LYS A 174 20.97 -2.25 5.36
N LEU A 175 21.55 -2.48 6.53
CA LEU A 175 22.89 -3.08 6.65
C LEU A 175 22.81 -4.62 6.66
N PRO A 176 23.87 -5.32 6.21
CA PRO A 176 24.06 -6.74 6.49
C PRO A 176 24.00 -7.00 8.00
N HIS A 177 23.44 -8.16 8.40
CA HIS A 177 23.25 -8.45 9.83
C HIS A 177 24.57 -8.56 10.61
N SER A 178 25.62 -9.10 9.99
CA SER A 178 26.99 -9.10 10.53
C SER A 178 27.49 -7.67 10.77
N ALA A 179 27.52 -6.85 9.72
CA ALA A 179 27.97 -5.47 9.79
C ALA A 179 27.20 -4.62 10.82
N TYR A 180 25.88 -4.80 10.92
CA TYR A 180 25.08 -4.16 11.97
C TYR A 180 25.47 -4.66 13.36
N LYS A 181 25.55 -5.98 13.58
CA LYS A 181 25.86 -6.56 14.89
C LYS A 181 27.26 -6.17 15.39
N GLU A 182 28.22 -6.09 14.48
CA GLU A 182 29.63 -5.82 14.76
C GLU A 182 29.92 -4.32 14.92
N TYR A 183 29.46 -3.48 14.00
CA TYR A 183 29.85 -2.06 13.90
C TYR A 183 28.80 -1.06 14.42
N TRP A 184 27.67 -1.51 14.97
CA TRP A 184 26.62 -0.58 15.44
C TRP A 184 27.11 0.37 16.55
N ARG A 185 28.00 -0.07 17.44
CA ARG A 185 28.56 0.79 18.50
C ARG A 185 29.39 1.90 17.89
N GLU A 186 30.15 1.60 16.84
CA GLU A 186 31.01 2.53 16.11
C GLU A 186 30.16 3.51 15.29
N PHE A 187 29.06 3.06 14.68
CA PHE A 187 28.07 3.95 14.07
C PHE A 187 27.43 4.89 15.12
N GLN A 188 27.06 4.39 16.29
CA GLN A 188 26.56 5.25 17.38
C GLN A 188 27.59 6.28 17.82
N LYS A 189 28.86 5.91 17.99
CA LYS A 189 29.95 6.84 18.30
C LYS A 189 30.15 7.90 17.22
N ALA A 190 30.05 7.52 15.94
CA ALA A 190 30.14 8.48 14.84
C ALA A 190 28.95 9.46 14.86
N ILE A 191 27.75 9.03 15.23
CA ILE A 191 26.54 9.88 15.24
C ILE A 191 26.47 10.77 16.51
N TRP A 192 26.95 10.29 17.66
CA TRP A 192 26.73 10.93 18.97
C TRP A 192 27.98 11.48 19.65
N ASP A 193 29.16 10.95 19.34
CA ASP A 193 30.41 11.34 20.00
C ASP A 193 31.27 12.21 19.07
N THR A 194 30.64 13.07 18.24
CA THR A 194 31.33 13.99 17.31
C THR A 194 30.77 15.40 17.40
N ASN A 195 31.65 16.39 17.48
CA ASN A 195 31.27 17.78 17.72
C ASN A 195 31.25 18.66 16.46
N ASN A 196 31.82 18.19 15.35
CA ASN A 196 31.87 18.93 14.09
C ASN A 196 31.79 17.97 12.88
N LYS A 197 31.56 18.56 11.70
CA LYS A 197 31.37 17.84 10.44
C LYS A 197 32.59 17.00 10.06
N ASP A 198 33.80 17.52 10.23
CA ASP A 198 35.01 16.84 9.73
C ASP A 198 35.41 15.66 10.62
N GLU A 199 35.17 15.78 11.94
CA GLU A 199 35.25 14.66 12.89
C GLU A 199 34.19 13.58 12.59
N PHE A 200 32.95 13.99 12.27
CA PHE A 200 31.88 13.09 11.82
C PHE A 200 32.30 12.34 10.55
N ASP A 201 32.71 13.06 9.50
CA ASP A 201 33.08 12.48 8.22
C ASP A 201 34.28 11.53 8.36
N ALA A 202 35.28 11.88 9.18
CA ALA A 202 36.42 11.02 9.46
C ALA A 202 36.00 9.71 10.16
N LYS A 203 35.25 9.78 11.27
CA LYS A 203 34.77 8.58 11.97
C LYS A 203 33.84 7.76 11.09
N TRP A 204 32.89 8.39 10.40
CA TRP A 204 31.93 7.75 9.51
C TRP A 204 32.63 6.96 8.39
N ASN A 205 33.60 7.56 7.70
CA ASN A 205 34.35 6.89 6.64
C ASN A 205 35.14 5.68 7.15
N ILE A 206 35.75 5.76 8.34
CA ILE A 206 36.42 4.62 8.99
C ILE A 206 35.45 3.45 9.22
N VAL A 207 34.26 3.73 9.75
CA VAL A 207 33.26 2.69 10.06
C VAL A 207 32.67 2.07 8.79
N VAL A 208 32.32 2.89 7.79
CA VAL A 208 31.81 2.41 6.50
C VAL A 208 32.83 1.54 5.76
N THR A 209 34.12 1.88 5.85
CA THR A 209 35.20 1.11 5.22
C THR A 209 35.43 -0.22 5.94
N LYS A 210 35.53 -0.20 7.28
CA LYS A 210 35.71 -1.41 8.11
C LYS A 210 34.54 -2.40 7.99
N ALA A 211 33.31 -1.88 7.84
CA ALA A 211 32.11 -2.70 7.65
C ALA A 211 31.97 -3.28 6.23
N GLU A 212 32.96 -3.09 5.35
CA GLU A 212 32.98 -3.53 3.93
C GLU A 212 31.76 -3.05 3.12
N LEU A 213 31.12 -1.96 3.55
CA LEU A 213 29.92 -1.40 2.91
C LEU A 213 30.25 -0.65 1.60
N LYS A 214 31.53 -0.58 1.25
CA LYS A 214 32.05 -0.29 -0.08
C LYS A 214 33.16 -1.28 -0.41
N THR A 215 32.98 -2.08 -1.45
CA THR A 215 34.08 -2.63 -2.25
C THR A 215 33.87 -2.19 -3.70
N GLU A 216 34.59 -1.15 -4.07
CA GLU A 216 34.67 -0.63 -5.43
C GLU A 216 36.15 -0.56 -5.80
N ASP A 217 36.52 -1.30 -6.82
CA ASP A 217 37.81 -1.13 -7.51
C ASP A 217 37.57 -0.56 -8.91
N ALA A 218 38.65 -0.34 -9.66
CA ALA A 218 38.58 0.24 -11.00
C ALA A 218 37.75 -0.64 -11.98
N SER A 219 37.71 -1.96 -11.76
CA SER A 219 37.11 -2.96 -12.65
C SER A 219 35.74 -3.48 -12.19
N LYS A 220 35.44 -3.47 -10.88
CA LYS A 220 34.21 -4.04 -10.33
C LYS A 220 33.69 -3.32 -9.09
N VAL A 221 32.40 -3.52 -8.84
CA VAL A 221 31.66 -3.09 -7.65
C VAL A 221 31.03 -4.33 -7.02
N VAL A 222 31.17 -4.49 -5.71
CA VAL A 222 30.50 -5.56 -4.94
C VAL A 222 29.67 -4.92 -3.82
N PHE A 223 28.45 -5.41 -3.62
CA PHE A 223 27.67 -5.09 -2.43
C PHE A 223 26.64 -6.15 -2.07
N ASN A 224 26.21 -6.09 -0.82
CA ASN A 224 25.27 -7.02 -0.22
C ASN A 224 23.85 -6.43 -0.16
N VAL A 225 22.86 -7.13 -0.73
CA VAL A 225 21.45 -6.75 -0.72
C VAL A 225 20.68 -7.60 0.29
N SER A 226 20.09 -6.96 1.30
CA SER A 226 19.19 -7.62 2.25
C SER A 226 17.78 -7.80 1.68
N GLU A 227 17.29 -9.04 1.62
CA GLU A 227 15.89 -9.38 1.42
C GLU A 227 15.27 -9.89 2.74
N ARG A 228 14.23 -9.21 3.24
CA ARG A 228 13.39 -9.73 4.32
C ARG A 228 12.21 -10.51 3.72
N LYS A 229 12.07 -11.80 4.08
CA LYS A 229 10.96 -12.68 3.69
C LYS A 229 10.58 -13.56 4.88
N ASN A 230 9.29 -13.65 5.18
CA ASN A 230 8.75 -14.48 6.26
C ASN A 230 9.54 -14.32 7.58
N TRP A 231 9.80 -13.06 7.97
CA TRP A 231 10.57 -12.65 9.16
C TRP A 231 12.07 -13.02 9.17
N GLN A 232 12.55 -13.83 8.21
CA GLN A 232 13.96 -14.11 7.99
C GLN A 232 14.60 -13.05 7.08
N THR A 233 15.85 -12.69 7.37
CA THR A 233 16.69 -11.86 6.49
C THR A 233 17.62 -12.79 5.71
N ARG A 234 17.56 -12.73 4.38
CA ARG A 234 18.55 -13.34 3.48
C ARG A 234 19.40 -12.23 2.87
N VAL A 235 20.71 -12.43 2.82
CA VAL A 235 21.63 -11.51 2.16
C VAL A 235 22.00 -12.12 0.81
N ALA A 236 21.93 -11.32 -0.25
CA ALA A 236 22.36 -11.70 -1.59
C ALA A 236 23.48 -10.76 -2.02
N GLU A 237 24.66 -11.31 -2.26
CA GLU A 237 25.78 -10.59 -2.85
C GLU A 237 25.48 -10.28 -4.32
N VAL A 238 25.83 -9.09 -4.76
CA VAL A 238 25.76 -8.65 -6.15
C VAL A 238 27.14 -8.12 -6.55
N VAL A 239 27.67 -8.66 -7.65
CA VAL A 239 28.96 -8.28 -8.23
C VAL A 239 28.70 -7.69 -9.60
N TYR A 240 29.17 -6.48 -9.86
CA TYR A 240 29.09 -5.81 -11.16
C TYR A 240 30.49 -5.52 -11.68
N VAL A 241 30.82 -6.06 -12.86
CA VAL A 241 32.08 -5.81 -13.56
C VAL A 241 31.86 -4.70 -14.59
N LYS A 242 32.54 -3.57 -14.42
CA LYS A 242 32.39 -2.33 -15.19
C LYS A 242 32.77 -2.55 -16.67
N ASP A 243 33.97 -3.07 -16.93
CA ASP A 243 34.54 -3.22 -18.29
C ASP A 243 33.70 -4.12 -19.21
N SER A 244 32.98 -5.07 -18.62
CA SER A 244 32.14 -5.99 -19.38
C SER A 244 30.65 -5.66 -19.27
N ASP A 245 30.24 -4.71 -18.42
CA ASP A 245 28.84 -4.46 -18.06
C ASP A 245 28.11 -5.76 -17.65
N HIS A 246 28.64 -6.40 -16.60
CA HIS A 246 28.16 -7.70 -16.13
C HIS A 246 27.82 -7.69 -14.63
N ALA A 247 26.52 -7.69 -14.33
CA ALA A 247 26.00 -7.98 -13.00
C ALA A 247 25.72 -9.48 -12.81
N SER A 248 26.27 -10.06 -11.74
CA SER A 248 25.94 -11.39 -11.24
C SER A 248 25.45 -11.30 -9.79
N CYS A 249 24.74 -12.33 -9.30
CA CYS A 249 24.21 -12.33 -7.94
C CYS A 249 24.23 -13.73 -7.33
N SER A 250 24.55 -13.84 -6.04
CA SER A 250 24.58 -15.12 -5.33
C SER A 250 23.21 -15.84 -5.28
N CYS A 251 22.11 -15.14 -5.56
CA CYS A 251 20.78 -15.77 -5.66
C CYS A 251 20.52 -16.50 -6.99
N LYS A 252 21.45 -16.47 -7.95
CA LYS A 252 21.50 -17.23 -9.21
C LYS A 252 20.23 -17.22 -10.11
N ARG A 253 19.36 -16.21 -9.95
CA ARG A 253 18.05 -16.19 -10.62
C ARG A 253 18.16 -15.94 -12.13
N PHE A 254 19.18 -15.22 -12.58
CA PHE A 254 19.40 -15.04 -14.01
C PHE A 254 19.92 -16.35 -14.62
N GLU A 255 20.83 -17.03 -13.92
CA GLU A 255 21.41 -18.30 -14.34
C GLU A 255 20.36 -19.43 -14.40
N PHE A 256 19.42 -19.51 -13.44
CA PHE A 256 18.37 -20.55 -13.43
C PHE A 256 17.09 -20.18 -14.19
N VAL A 257 16.69 -18.90 -14.24
CA VAL A 257 15.38 -18.47 -14.76
C VAL A 257 15.51 -17.52 -15.97
N GLY A 258 16.73 -17.07 -16.29
CA GLY A 258 17.00 -16.07 -17.32
C GLY A 258 16.31 -14.73 -17.09
N ILE A 259 16.03 -14.38 -15.83
CA ILE A 259 15.41 -13.12 -15.41
C ILE A 259 16.31 -12.48 -14.34
N ILE A 260 16.71 -11.23 -14.57
CA ILE A 260 17.47 -10.45 -13.60
C ILE A 260 16.73 -10.41 -12.26
N CYS A 261 17.42 -10.72 -11.16
CA CYS A 261 16.85 -10.65 -9.82
C CYS A 261 16.65 -9.21 -9.36
N LYS A 262 15.74 -9.02 -8.39
CA LYS A 262 15.53 -7.71 -7.75
C LYS A 262 16.78 -7.13 -7.06
N HIS A 263 17.80 -7.95 -6.78
CA HIS A 263 19.06 -7.51 -6.17
C HIS A 263 19.94 -6.80 -7.22
N ILE A 264 20.06 -7.36 -8.42
CA ILE A 264 20.70 -6.67 -9.57
C ILE A 264 19.86 -5.46 -10.02
N GLN A 265 18.53 -5.53 -10.01
CA GLN A 265 17.70 -4.35 -10.29
C GLN A 265 17.90 -3.21 -9.28
N ALA A 266 18.30 -3.52 -8.04
CA ALA A 266 18.69 -2.52 -7.05
C ALA A 266 20.04 -1.87 -7.40
N LEU A 267 20.95 -2.62 -8.04
CA LEU A 267 22.20 -2.09 -8.60
C LEU A 267 21.93 -1.05 -9.69
N PHE A 268 21.18 -1.43 -10.72
CA PHE A 268 20.91 -0.55 -11.87
C PHE A 268 20.23 0.75 -11.43
N ARG A 269 19.33 0.70 -10.44
CA ARG A 269 18.70 1.89 -9.85
C ARG A 269 19.68 2.74 -9.03
N ARG A 270 20.62 2.13 -8.29
CA ARG A 270 21.61 2.85 -7.47
C ARG A 270 22.61 3.58 -8.37
N ASP A 271 23.05 2.91 -9.43
CA ASP A 271 24.16 3.32 -10.28
C ASP A 271 23.69 4.06 -11.54
N GLN A 272 22.40 4.39 -11.60
CA GLN A 272 21.75 5.12 -12.70
C GLN A 272 22.01 4.48 -14.08
N ILE A 273 22.04 3.14 -14.11
CA ILE A 273 22.13 2.36 -15.35
C ILE A 273 20.72 2.33 -15.95
N GLU A 274 20.45 3.29 -16.85
CA GLU A 274 19.13 3.50 -17.46
C GLU A 274 18.81 2.51 -18.61
N TYR A 275 19.82 1.78 -19.10
CA TYR A 275 19.69 0.80 -20.16
C TYR A 275 19.77 -0.64 -19.63
N MET A 276 19.33 -1.60 -20.44
CA MET A 276 19.43 -3.03 -20.14
C MET A 276 20.56 -3.63 -20.99
N PRO A 277 21.62 -4.21 -20.40
CA PRO A 277 22.71 -4.77 -21.18
C PRO A 277 22.26 -5.98 -22.01
N ASP A 278 22.65 -6.04 -23.29
CA ASP A 278 22.13 -7.00 -24.28
C ASP A 278 22.18 -8.47 -23.85
N LYS A 279 23.21 -8.85 -23.07
CA LYS A 279 23.39 -10.20 -22.52
C LYS A 279 22.21 -10.67 -21.65
N TYR A 280 21.44 -9.74 -21.07
CA TYR A 280 20.25 -10.05 -20.29
C TYR A 280 18.96 -10.03 -21.12
N ILE A 281 19.00 -9.54 -22.37
CA ILE A 281 17.89 -9.51 -23.33
C ILE A 281 17.87 -10.82 -24.13
N LEU A 282 17.57 -11.91 -23.42
CA LEU A 282 17.52 -13.27 -24.00
C LEU A 282 16.43 -13.37 -25.09
N ASN A 283 16.70 -14.15 -26.15
CA ASN A 283 15.84 -14.20 -27.35
C ASN A 283 14.35 -14.46 -27.06
N ARG A 284 14.01 -15.28 -26.04
CA ARG A 284 12.61 -15.55 -25.65
C ARG A 284 11.82 -14.31 -25.18
N TRP A 285 12.51 -13.21 -24.85
CA TRP A 285 11.90 -11.94 -24.43
C TRP A 285 11.74 -10.95 -25.59
N LYS A 286 12.36 -11.21 -26.75
CA LYS A 286 12.23 -10.36 -27.95
C LYS A 286 10.90 -10.66 -28.65
N LYS A 287 10.29 -9.67 -29.31
CA LYS A 287 9.09 -9.90 -30.14
C LYS A 287 9.33 -10.96 -31.23
N THR A 288 10.56 -11.04 -31.73
CA THR A 288 11.03 -12.05 -32.69
C THR A 288 11.08 -13.48 -32.13
N ALA A 289 10.90 -13.70 -30.83
CA ALA A 289 10.74 -15.05 -30.26
C ALA A 289 9.59 -15.84 -30.90
N LYS A 290 8.57 -15.14 -31.40
CA LYS A 290 7.41 -15.70 -32.11
C LYS A 290 7.50 -15.60 -33.64
N ALA A 291 8.62 -15.12 -34.17
CA ALA A 291 8.84 -14.98 -35.62
C ALA A 291 9.41 -16.26 -36.25
N GLY A 292 9.77 -17.27 -35.45
CA GLY A 292 9.94 -18.63 -35.96
C GLY A 292 8.58 -19.26 -36.26
N LEU A 293 8.49 -20.01 -37.37
CA LEU A 293 7.31 -20.83 -37.67
C LEU A 293 6.99 -21.74 -36.48
N VAL A 294 5.82 -21.56 -35.88
CA VAL A 294 5.25 -22.55 -34.96
C VAL A 294 4.30 -23.41 -35.79
N SER A 295 4.83 -24.54 -36.25
CA SER A 295 4.02 -25.59 -36.88
C SER A 295 3.24 -26.37 -35.82
N ASP A 296 2.06 -26.86 -36.19
CA ASP A 296 1.38 -27.91 -35.43
C ASP A 296 2.08 -29.28 -35.58
N ALA A 297 1.59 -30.31 -34.88
CA ALA A 297 2.14 -31.66 -34.95
C ALA A 297 2.04 -32.31 -36.36
N ASN A 298 1.32 -31.68 -37.29
CA ASN A 298 1.14 -32.11 -38.67
C ASN A 298 1.93 -31.22 -39.65
N GLY A 299 2.77 -30.30 -39.14
CA GLY A 299 3.63 -29.40 -39.94
C GLY A 299 3.01 -28.07 -40.34
N ASN A 300 1.72 -27.82 -40.09
CA ASN A 300 1.01 -26.65 -40.62
C ASN A 300 1.30 -25.37 -39.82
N GLU A 301 1.53 -24.25 -40.50
CA GLU A 301 1.74 -22.94 -39.88
C GLU A 301 0.53 -22.47 -39.06
N ILE A 302 0.71 -22.22 -37.77
CA ILE A 302 -0.33 -21.65 -36.92
C ILE A 302 -0.34 -20.12 -37.08
N LYS A 303 -1.19 -19.61 -37.99
CA LYS A 303 -1.41 -18.16 -38.15
C LYS A 303 -2.08 -17.55 -36.92
N HIS A 304 -1.42 -16.57 -36.33
CA HIS A 304 -1.77 -16.01 -35.02
C HIS A 304 -2.79 -14.87 -35.14
N CYS A 305 -4.09 -15.16 -35.01
CA CYS A 305 -5.10 -14.13 -34.68
C CYS A 305 -5.30 -14.12 -33.15
N ALA A 306 -4.86 -13.05 -32.48
CA ALA A 306 -4.85 -12.96 -31.03
C ALA A 306 -6.02 -12.11 -30.50
N ASP A 307 -7.18 -12.74 -30.26
CA ASP A 307 -8.20 -12.18 -29.36
C ASP A 307 -7.80 -12.44 -27.89
N PRO A 308 -7.59 -11.40 -27.05
CA PRO A 308 -7.35 -11.55 -25.62
C PRO A 308 -8.44 -12.35 -24.87
N GLY A 309 -9.69 -12.28 -25.34
CA GLY A 309 -10.82 -13.04 -24.77
C GLY A 309 -10.62 -14.55 -24.86
N LEU A 310 -10.04 -15.06 -25.95
CA LEU A 310 -9.73 -16.48 -26.12
C LEU A 310 -8.65 -16.98 -25.16
N LEU A 311 -7.68 -16.14 -24.78
CA LEU A 311 -6.61 -16.54 -23.85
C LEU A 311 -7.14 -16.72 -22.42
N ILE A 312 -8.03 -15.84 -21.96
CA ILE A 312 -8.67 -15.95 -20.63
C ILE A 312 -9.60 -17.17 -20.60
N LYS A 313 -10.41 -17.37 -21.66
CA LYS A 313 -11.24 -18.57 -21.83
C LYS A 313 -10.39 -19.84 -21.80
N ARG A 314 -9.28 -19.89 -22.56
CA ARG A 314 -8.34 -21.03 -22.56
C ARG A 314 -7.78 -21.32 -21.18
N SER A 315 -7.26 -20.32 -20.47
CA SER A 315 -6.68 -20.53 -19.12
C SER A 315 -7.71 -21.05 -18.10
N THR A 316 -8.96 -20.60 -18.21
CA THR A 316 -10.05 -21.02 -17.33
C THR A 316 -10.48 -22.46 -17.62
N MET A 317 -10.64 -22.82 -18.89
CA MET A 317 -10.95 -24.19 -19.32
C MET A 317 -9.82 -25.16 -19.00
N SER A 318 -8.56 -24.77 -19.20
CA SER A 318 -7.40 -25.61 -18.85
C SER A 318 -7.34 -25.89 -17.35
N ARG A 319 -7.61 -24.91 -16.48
CA ARG A 319 -7.65 -25.16 -15.03
C ARG A 319 -8.80 -26.11 -14.65
N LEU A 320 -10.02 -25.88 -15.16
CA LEU A 320 -11.16 -26.77 -14.92
C LEU A 320 -10.89 -28.20 -15.39
N ALA A 321 -10.21 -28.37 -16.54
CA ALA A 321 -9.81 -29.68 -17.03
C ALA A 321 -8.76 -30.34 -16.13
N SER A 322 -7.79 -29.58 -15.59
CA SER A 322 -6.86 -30.09 -14.58
C SER A 322 -7.58 -30.49 -13.29
N ASP A 323 -8.43 -29.63 -12.74
CA ASP A 323 -9.17 -29.91 -11.49
C ASP A 323 -9.99 -31.22 -11.63
N VAL A 324 -10.68 -31.42 -12.75
CA VAL A 324 -11.44 -32.66 -13.05
C VAL A 324 -10.55 -33.89 -13.24
N VAL A 325 -9.33 -33.73 -13.78
CA VAL A 325 -8.38 -34.84 -13.92
C VAL A 325 -7.79 -35.23 -12.56
N GLU A 326 -7.45 -34.27 -11.70
CA GLU A 326 -6.97 -34.54 -10.34
C GLU A 326 -8.04 -35.24 -9.50
N ASP A 327 -9.31 -34.79 -9.56
CA ASP A 327 -10.44 -35.45 -8.89
C ASP A 327 -10.67 -36.87 -9.43
N ALA A 328 -10.54 -37.08 -10.75
CA ALA A 328 -10.72 -38.38 -11.39
C ALA A 328 -9.58 -39.38 -11.10
N LEU A 329 -8.35 -38.91 -10.87
CA LEU A 329 -7.21 -39.75 -10.49
C LEU A 329 -7.38 -40.40 -9.11
N MET A 330 -8.42 -40.03 -8.35
CA MET A 330 -8.73 -40.62 -7.04
C MET A 330 -9.49 -41.95 -7.12
N CYS A 331 -10.02 -42.36 -8.28
CA CYS A 331 -10.53 -43.71 -8.53
C CYS A 331 -10.44 -44.16 -10.00
N GLU A 332 -10.34 -45.46 -10.23
CA GLU A 332 -10.10 -46.02 -11.57
C GLU A 332 -11.32 -45.81 -12.50
N GLU A 333 -12.53 -45.97 -11.96
CA GLU A 333 -13.79 -45.72 -12.66
C GLU A 333 -13.96 -44.23 -13.03
N GLY A 334 -13.40 -43.33 -12.23
CA GLY A 334 -13.36 -41.89 -12.50
C GLY A 334 -12.46 -41.56 -13.69
N CYS A 335 -11.30 -42.21 -13.77
CA CYS A 335 -10.37 -42.09 -14.90
C CYS A 335 -10.99 -42.55 -16.22
N GLU A 336 -11.68 -43.70 -16.22
CA GLU A 336 -12.38 -44.21 -17.41
C GLU A 336 -13.49 -43.25 -17.87
N LEU A 337 -14.37 -42.85 -16.94
CA LEU A 337 -15.48 -41.92 -17.20
C LEU A 337 -15.00 -40.60 -17.83
N VAL A 338 -13.93 -40.00 -17.30
CA VAL A 338 -13.35 -38.76 -17.86
C VAL A 338 -12.72 -39.01 -19.23
N SER A 339 -12.02 -40.13 -19.42
CA SER A 339 -11.41 -40.51 -20.71
C SER A 339 -12.45 -40.64 -21.83
N GLU A 340 -13.55 -41.36 -21.59
CA GLU A 340 -14.64 -41.50 -22.56
C GLU A 340 -15.37 -40.18 -22.82
N THR A 341 -15.67 -39.43 -21.76
CA THR A 341 -16.35 -38.13 -21.85
C THR A 341 -15.53 -37.14 -22.68
N LEU A 342 -14.21 -37.08 -22.49
CA LEU A 342 -13.33 -36.21 -23.26
C LEU A 342 -13.23 -36.63 -24.74
N LYS A 343 -13.21 -37.94 -25.04
CA LYS A 343 -13.27 -38.45 -26.43
C LYS A 343 -14.57 -38.02 -27.11
N SER A 344 -15.71 -38.19 -26.44
CA SER A 344 -17.05 -37.79 -26.94
C SER A 344 -17.15 -36.26 -27.13
N LEU A 345 -16.69 -35.48 -26.15
CA LEU A 345 -16.68 -34.02 -26.21
C LEU A 345 -15.82 -33.51 -27.38
N ARG A 346 -14.69 -34.15 -27.68
CA ARG A 346 -13.83 -33.81 -28.82
C ARG A 346 -14.55 -33.95 -30.17
N VAL A 347 -15.49 -34.89 -30.30
CA VAL A 347 -16.34 -35.02 -31.50
C VAL A 347 -17.38 -33.88 -31.54
N LYS A 348 -18.10 -33.65 -30.44
CA LYS A 348 -19.11 -32.58 -30.34
C LYS A 348 -18.53 -31.18 -30.60
N LEU A 349 -17.32 -30.90 -30.12
CA LEU A 349 -16.63 -29.62 -30.34
C LEU A 349 -16.18 -29.39 -31.80
N LYS A 350 -16.10 -30.44 -32.64
CA LYS A 350 -15.90 -30.26 -34.09
C LYS A 350 -17.19 -29.76 -34.76
N LEU A 351 -18.35 -30.25 -34.33
CA LEU A 351 -19.67 -29.88 -34.87
C LEU A 351 -20.13 -28.48 -34.43
N LEU A 352 -19.60 -27.97 -33.31
CA LEU A 352 -19.99 -26.68 -32.72
C LEU A 352 -19.32 -25.44 -33.33
N LYS A 353 -18.45 -25.58 -34.33
CA LYS A 353 -17.75 -24.42 -34.93
C LYS A 353 -18.61 -23.59 -35.89
N ASP A 354 -19.82 -24.04 -36.19
CA ASP A 354 -20.56 -23.62 -37.39
C ASP A 354 -21.86 -22.80 -37.12
N GLY A 355 -21.96 -22.01 -36.02
CA GLY A 355 -23.14 -21.13 -35.78
C GLY A 355 -23.03 -20.01 -34.69
N PRO A 356 -23.86 -18.93 -34.71
CA PRO A 356 -23.70 -17.70 -33.88
C PRO A 356 -24.78 -17.40 -32.79
N SER A 357 -24.57 -16.38 -31.92
CA SER A 357 -25.46 -15.95 -30.78
C SER A 357 -25.24 -14.47 -30.31
N ASN A 358 -26.09 -13.85 -29.44
CA ASN A 358 -25.80 -12.55 -28.74
C ASN A 358 -26.70 -12.08 -27.52
N ASN A 359 -26.04 -11.64 -26.41
CA ASN A 359 -26.11 -10.43 -25.47
C ASN A 359 -27.36 -9.48 -25.24
N GLU A 360 -27.55 -8.64 -24.17
CA GLU A 360 -27.08 -8.45 -22.74
C GLU A 360 -27.80 -7.27 -21.94
N VAL A 361 -27.38 -6.88 -20.69
CA VAL A 361 -27.69 -5.62 -19.87
C VAL A 361 -29.11 -5.48 -19.19
N GLY A 362 -29.46 -4.68 -18.13
CA GLY A 362 -28.79 -3.85 -17.05
C GLY A 362 -29.75 -2.88 -16.23
N GLY A 363 -29.35 -2.19 -15.11
CA GLY A 363 -30.20 -1.18 -14.35
C GLY A 363 -29.63 -0.52 -13.03
N SER A 364 -30.12 0.66 -12.55
CA SER A 364 -29.45 1.65 -11.60
C SER A 364 -30.37 2.56 -10.69
N SER A 365 -29.87 3.32 -9.67
CA SER A 365 -30.28 4.72 -9.22
C SER A 365 -29.57 5.32 -7.92
N SER A 366 -29.80 6.60 -7.53
CA SER A 366 -29.01 7.46 -6.57
C SER A 366 -29.78 8.55 -5.72
N GLN A 367 -29.13 9.28 -4.76
CA GLN A 367 -29.71 10.41 -3.94
C GLN A 367 -28.70 11.42 -3.27
N THR A 368 -29.21 12.51 -2.65
CA THR A 368 -28.63 13.85 -2.27
C THR A 368 -27.48 13.96 -1.22
N GLN A 369 -26.98 15.19 -0.95
CA GLN A 369 -25.70 15.51 -0.25
C GLN A 369 -25.83 16.25 1.11
N TYR A 370 -25.09 15.73 2.10
CA TYR A 370 -24.52 16.39 3.29
C TYR A 370 -23.01 16.11 3.24
N MET A 371 -22.15 16.75 4.06
CA MET A 371 -20.75 16.33 4.12
C MET A 371 -20.63 14.93 4.73
N LYS A 372 -20.37 13.92 3.89
CA LYS A 372 -20.44 12.51 4.27
C LYS A 372 -19.14 12.07 4.96
N ASP A 373 -19.26 11.09 5.85
CA ASP A 373 -18.10 10.41 6.43
C ASP A 373 -17.18 9.85 5.31
N PRO A 374 -15.84 9.77 5.54
CA PRO A 374 -14.89 9.41 4.50
C PRO A 374 -15.16 8.01 3.91
N LYS A 375 -14.99 7.88 2.59
CA LYS A 375 -14.89 6.56 1.97
C LYS A 375 -13.64 5.86 2.51
N ARG A 376 -13.79 4.59 2.90
CA ARG A 376 -12.70 3.77 3.43
C ARG A 376 -11.78 3.28 2.29
N GLU A 377 -10.79 4.10 1.94
CA GLU A 377 -9.85 3.83 0.84
C GLU A 377 -8.65 2.94 1.25
N ARG A 378 -7.74 2.66 0.31
CA ARG A 378 -6.59 1.76 0.52
C ARG A 378 -5.27 2.54 0.51
N CYS A 379 -4.78 2.89 1.69
CA CYS A 379 -3.44 3.49 1.86
C CYS A 379 -2.31 2.45 1.82
N LYS A 380 -1.07 2.91 1.66
CA LYS A 380 0.16 2.09 1.68
C LYS A 380 0.26 1.30 3.01
N GLY A 381 0.86 0.10 2.94
CA GLY A 381 1.13 -0.73 4.13
C GLY A 381 0.04 -1.73 4.52
N ARG A 382 -1.16 -1.65 3.93
CA ARG A 382 -2.26 -2.58 4.27
C ARG A 382 -2.04 -4.00 3.74
N SER A 383 -1.86 -4.96 4.64
CA SER A 383 -2.04 -6.38 4.32
C SER A 383 -3.51 -6.67 3.99
N LYS A 384 -3.78 -7.62 3.07
CA LYS A 384 -5.16 -8.03 2.77
C LYS A 384 -5.76 -8.65 4.04
N ARG A 385 -6.76 -7.99 4.65
CA ARG A 385 -7.58 -8.60 5.73
C ARG A 385 -8.13 -9.92 5.22
N VAL A 386 -7.82 -11.00 5.93
CA VAL A 386 -8.44 -12.31 5.68
C VAL A 386 -9.93 -12.18 6.02
N THR A 387 -10.78 -12.25 5.00
CA THR A 387 -12.23 -12.26 5.16
C THR A 387 -12.65 -13.63 5.68
N GLY A 388 -13.18 -13.67 6.91
CA GLY A 388 -13.67 -14.90 7.53
C GLY A 388 -14.86 -15.49 6.77
N ALA A 389 -15.09 -16.80 6.91
CA ALA A 389 -16.12 -17.52 6.16
C ALA A 389 -17.54 -16.90 6.32
N LYS A 390 -17.92 -16.47 7.54
CA LYS A 390 -19.19 -15.76 7.79
C LYS A 390 -19.31 -14.44 7.03
N GLU A 391 -18.21 -13.68 6.85
CA GLU A 391 -18.19 -12.41 6.12
C GLU A 391 -18.35 -12.64 4.59
N LYS A 392 -17.86 -13.78 4.07
CA LYS A 392 -18.12 -14.21 2.69
C LYS A 392 -19.56 -14.68 2.49
N ALA A 393 -20.17 -15.34 3.49
CA ALA A 393 -21.55 -15.80 3.44
C ALA A 393 -22.55 -14.62 3.44
N MET A 394 -22.41 -13.66 4.36
CA MET A 394 -23.31 -12.51 4.49
C MET A 394 -23.34 -11.57 3.27
N LYS A 395 -22.33 -11.59 2.39
CA LYS A 395 -22.34 -10.78 1.16
C LYS A 395 -23.17 -11.37 0.01
N ARG A 396 -23.70 -12.58 0.16
CA ARG A 396 -24.68 -13.15 -0.77
C ARG A 396 -26.09 -12.81 -0.29
N GLY A 397 -26.49 -11.56 -0.53
CA GLY A 397 -27.90 -11.18 -0.44
C GLY A 397 -28.74 -12.04 -1.38
N ILE A 398 -29.96 -12.37 -0.96
CA ILE A 398 -30.90 -13.16 -1.74
C ILE A 398 -31.24 -12.39 -3.03
N ARG A 399 -30.93 -12.97 -4.19
CA ARG A 399 -31.22 -12.36 -5.48
C ARG A 399 -32.69 -12.56 -5.82
N HIS A 400 -33.31 -11.47 -6.27
CA HIS A 400 -34.68 -11.44 -6.77
C HIS A 400 -34.62 -11.31 -8.30
N CYS A 401 -35.57 -11.94 -8.99
CA CYS A 401 -35.72 -11.87 -10.44
C CYS A 401 -36.03 -10.42 -10.87
N GLN A 402 -35.34 -9.90 -11.89
CA GLN A 402 -35.51 -8.49 -12.31
C GLN A 402 -36.81 -8.23 -13.09
N GLU A 403 -37.50 -9.27 -13.57
CA GLU A 403 -38.75 -9.16 -14.35
C GLU A 403 -40.01 -9.25 -13.45
N CYS A 404 -40.02 -10.19 -12.49
CA CYS A 404 -41.19 -10.41 -11.63
C CYS A 404 -40.99 -10.03 -10.16
N GLY A 405 -39.75 -9.87 -9.69
CA GLY A 405 -39.41 -9.58 -8.30
C GLY A 405 -39.27 -10.82 -7.39
N ASP A 406 -39.56 -12.03 -7.86
CA ASP A 406 -39.57 -13.23 -7.02
C ASP A 406 -38.17 -13.83 -6.77
N ILE A 407 -38.05 -14.63 -5.71
CA ILE A 407 -36.80 -15.26 -5.27
C ILE A 407 -36.67 -16.68 -5.88
N GLY A 408 -35.46 -17.06 -6.28
CA GLY A 408 -35.11 -18.45 -6.63
C GLY A 408 -34.89 -18.72 -8.11
N HIS A 409 -35.17 -17.75 -8.98
CA HIS A 409 -34.86 -17.77 -10.41
C HIS A 409 -34.38 -16.37 -10.85
N ASP A 410 -33.88 -16.25 -12.08
CA ASP A 410 -33.56 -14.95 -12.70
C ASP A 410 -34.49 -14.62 -13.88
N ILE A 411 -34.36 -13.41 -14.42
CA ILE A 411 -35.15 -12.85 -15.53
C ILE A 411 -35.28 -13.80 -16.75
N ARG A 412 -34.30 -14.67 -17.00
CA ARG A 412 -34.30 -15.62 -18.13
C ARG A 412 -35.13 -16.87 -17.87
N GLN A 413 -35.46 -17.14 -16.62
CA GLN A 413 -36.35 -18.21 -16.17
C GLN A 413 -37.67 -17.64 -15.62
N CYS A 414 -37.93 -16.33 -15.82
CA CYS A 414 -39.17 -15.70 -15.39
C CYS A 414 -40.36 -16.25 -16.19
N PRO A 415 -41.38 -16.84 -15.54
CA PRO A 415 -42.56 -17.37 -16.26
C PRO A 415 -43.34 -16.30 -17.05
N ARG A 416 -43.20 -15.01 -16.70
CA ARG A 416 -43.87 -13.90 -17.40
C ARG A 416 -43.33 -13.64 -18.81
N ASN A 417 -42.09 -14.05 -19.12
CA ASN A 417 -41.48 -13.88 -20.45
C ASN A 417 -41.76 -15.03 -21.43
N LEU A 418 -42.49 -16.07 -21.01
CA LEU A 418 -42.81 -17.22 -21.87
C LEU A 418 -44.14 -17.09 -22.62
N ASN A 419 -44.91 -16.01 -22.40
CA ASN A 419 -46.24 -15.80 -22.98
C ASN A 419 -46.43 -14.37 -23.53
N THR A 420 -45.81 -14.08 -24.67
CA THR A 420 -46.24 -13.00 -25.57
C THR A 420 -45.91 -13.42 -27.01
N PRO A 421 -46.87 -13.36 -27.96
CA PRO A 421 -46.73 -13.94 -29.30
C PRO A 421 -45.84 -13.12 -30.25
#